data_AF-A0A3S0DLA1-F1
#
_entry.id   AF-A0A3S0DLA1-F1
#
_cell.length_a   1.000
_cell.length_b   1.000
_cell.length_c   1.000
_cell.angle_alpha   90.00
_cell.angle_beta   90.00
_cell.angle_gamma   90.00
#
_symmetry.space_group_name_H-M   'P 1'
#
loop_
_entity.id
_entity.type
_entity.pdbx_description
1 polymer ?
#
loop_
_entity_poly.entity_id
_entity_poly.type
_entity_poly.pdbx_seq_one_letter_code
_entity_poly.pdbx_strand_id
1 'polypeptide(L)'
;MKRSVIDFWVGVFVLIGIVCIAFLSLQVANITSFKGGSHDTYTLYAKFNNIGSLKANAPVKVSGFTVGRVVAIGLDPKDYQAKVTMQIEKPYQFTTDSSAEIL
;
A
#
# COMPACT_ATOMS: atom_id res chain seq x y z
N MET A 1 -39.21 30.00 -26.80
CA MET A 1 -37.80 29.50 -26.82
C MET A 1 -37.80 28.05 -26.34
N LYS A 2 -37.07 27.15 -27.02
CA LYS A 2 -37.28 25.68 -27.00
C LYS A 2 -36.74 25.02 -25.72
N ARG A 3 -37.59 24.91 -24.69
CA ARG A 3 -37.29 24.30 -23.37
C ARG A 3 -36.67 22.90 -23.46
N SER A 4 -37.07 22.10 -24.45
CA SER A 4 -36.54 20.77 -24.72
C SER A 4 -35.03 20.73 -25.04
N VAL A 5 -34.45 21.80 -25.61
CA VAL A 5 -33.01 21.86 -25.88
C VAL A 5 -32.21 22.00 -24.59
N ILE A 6 -32.77 22.73 -23.62
CA ILE A 6 -32.19 22.90 -22.28
C ILE A 6 -32.26 21.60 -21.50
N ASP A 7 -33.39 20.89 -21.54
CA ASP A 7 -33.54 19.60 -20.84
C ASP A 7 -32.56 18.55 -21.37
N PHE A 8 -32.31 18.52 -22.69
CA PHE A 8 -31.30 17.66 -23.30
C PHE A 8 -29.88 18.00 -22.82
N TRP A 9 -29.54 19.29 -22.75
CA TRP A 9 -28.22 19.75 -22.29
C TRP A 9 -27.98 19.42 -20.81
N VAL A 10 -29.01 19.58 -19.97
CA VAL A 10 -28.96 19.19 -18.55
C VAL A 10 -28.74 17.68 -18.41
N GLY A 11 -29.40 16.86 -19.22
CA GLY A 11 -29.19 15.41 -19.25
C GLY A 11 -27.75 15.02 -19.60
N VAL A 12 -27.17 15.65 -20.63
CA VAL A 12 -25.76 15.46 -21.02
C VAL A 12 -24.81 15.86 -19.89
N PHE A 13 -25.07 16.99 -19.23
CA PHE A 13 -24.24 17.45 -18.11
C PHE A 13 -24.24 16.46 -16.95
N VAL A 14 -25.43 15.95 -16.56
CA VAL A 14 -25.54 14.95 -15.49
C VAL A 14 -24.84 13.65 -15.87
N LEU A 15 -24.96 13.21 -17.13
CA LEU A 15 -24.30 12.00 -17.61
C LEU A 15 -22.77 12.11 -17.54
N ILE A 16 -22.21 13.25 -17.94
CA ILE A 16 -20.77 13.53 -17.79
C ILE A 16 -20.37 13.50 -16.30
N GLY A 17 -21.18 14.11 -15.43
CA GLY A 17 -20.94 14.08 -13.98
C GLY A 17 -20.87 12.66 -13.42
N ILE A 18 -21.78 11.77 -13.83
CA ILE A 18 -21.78 10.36 -13.42
C ILE A 18 -20.51 9.65 -13.91
N VAL A 19 -20.09 9.88 -15.16
CA VAL A 19 -18.86 9.31 -15.71
C VAL A 19 -17.64 9.81 -14.95
N CYS A 20 -17.56 11.09 -14.61
CA CYS A 20 -16.47 11.64 -13.80
C CYS A 20 -16.41 11.02 -12.40
N ILE A 21 -17.55 10.82 -11.74
CA ILE A 21 -17.60 10.19 -10.41
C ILE A 21 -17.16 8.73 -10.49
N ALA A 22 -17.62 7.99 -11.51
CA ALA A 22 -17.19 6.61 -11.73
C ALA A 22 -15.69 6.50 -12.02
N PHE A 23 -15.13 7.44 -12.79
CA PHE A 23 -13.70 7.49 -13.06
C PHE A 23 -12.89 7.81 -11.80
N LEU A 24 -13.33 8.79 -11.00
CA LEU A 24 -12.68 9.15 -9.75
C LEU A 24 -12.73 8.02 -8.72
N SER A 25 -13.82 7.27 -8.62
CA SER A 25 -13.91 6.15 -7.67
C SER A 25 -12.92 5.03 -8.03
N LEU A 26 -12.77 4.72 -9.31
CA LEU A 26 -11.75 3.80 -9.81
C LEU A 26 -10.34 4.34 -9.56
N GLN A 27 -10.09 5.62 -9.82
CA GLN A 27 -8.80 6.25 -9.55
C GLN A 27 -8.46 6.21 -8.05
N VAL A 28 -9.41 6.51 -7.18
CA VAL A 28 -9.24 6.47 -5.71
C VAL A 28 -9.02 5.04 -5.20
N ALA A 29 -9.70 4.05 -5.78
CA ALA A 29 -9.43 2.65 -5.49
C ALA A 29 -7.99 2.25 -5.91
N ASN A 30 -7.53 2.77 -7.05
CA ASN A 30 -6.23 2.39 -7.62
C ASN A 30 -5.02 3.14 -7.02
N ILE A 31 -5.19 4.35 -6.49
CA ILE A 31 -4.09 5.10 -5.81
C ILE A 31 -3.58 4.41 -4.55
N THR A 32 -4.38 3.54 -3.91
CA THR A 32 -3.91 2.72 -2.76
C THR A 32 -2.96 1.62 -3.21
N SER A 33 -3.12 1.12 -4.43
CA SER A 33 -2.31 0.04 -5.01
C SER A 33 -1.16 0.54 -5.88
N PHE A 34 -1.29 1.69 -6.56
CA PHE A 34 -0.32 2.23 -7.53
C PHE A 34 0.58 3.36 -7.02
N LYS A 35 0.42 3.82 -5.77
CA LYS A 35 1.51 4.56 -5.08
C LYS A 35 2.64 3.64 -4.60
N GLY A 36 2.60 2.35 -4.94
CA GLY A 36 3.81 1.59 -5.21
C GLY A 36 4.31 1.97 -6.60
N GLY A 37 4.93 3.13 -6.73
CA GLY A 37 5.79 3.38 -7.88
C GLY A 37 6.71 2.17 -8.02
N SER A 38 7.08 1.82 -9.25
CA SER A 38 8.01 0.74 -9.58
C SER A 38 9.44 1.02 -9.08
N HIS A 39 9.57 1.50 -7.84
CA HIS A 39 10.71 1.28 -6.97
C HIS A 39 10.74 -0.22 -6.79
N ASP A 40 11.53 -0.82 -7.66
CA ASP A 40 11.96 -2.18 -7.59
C ASP A 40 12.23 -2.51 -6.11
N THR A 41 11.38 -3.34 -5.50
CA THR A 41 11.47 -3.70 -4.07
C THR A 41 11.94 -5.14 -3.95
N TYR A 42 12.60 -5.48 -2.85
CA TYR A 42 12.93 -6.85 -2.53
C TYR A 42 12.31 -7.26 -1.19
N THR A 43 12.03 -8.56 -1.09
CA THR A 43 11.37 -9.12 0.08
C THR A 43 12.42 -9.56 1.10
N LEU A 44 12.29 -9.08 2.33
CA LEU A 44 13.04 -9.56 3.48
C LEU A 44 12.13 -10.34 4.42
N TYR A 45 12.69 -11.42 4.96
CA TYR A 45 12.06 -12.23 5.99
C TYR A 45 12.84 -12.06 7.28
N ALA A 46 12.15 -11.62 8.33
CA ALA A 46 12.71 -11.54 9.66
C ALA A 46 11.89 -12.44 10.60
N LYS A 47 12.58 -13.12 11.50
CA LYS A 47 11.95 -13.91 12.56
C LYS A 47 12.03 -13.14 13.86
N PHE A 48 10.90 -13.02 14.55
CA PHE A 48 10.79 -12.36 15.84
C PHE A 48 10.19 -13.31 16.87
N ASN A 49 10.73 -13.26 18.09
CA ASN A 49 10.16 -13.99 19.23
C ASN A 49 8.86 -13.36 19.71
N ASN A 50 8.71 -12.04 19.54
CA ASN A 50 7.51 -11.29 19.90
C ASN A 50 7.30 -10.15 18.90
N ILE A 51 6.07 -10.04 18.39
CA ILE A 51 5.65 -8.98 17.46
C ILE A 51 4.79 -7.90 18.12
N GLY A 52 4.37 -8.11 19.37
CA GLY A 52 3.52 -7.19 20.12
C GLY A 52 2.28 -6.76 19.32
N SER A 53 2.22 -5.47 18.99
CA SER A 53 1.14 -4.84 18.24
C SER A 53 1.45 -4.57 16.76
N LEU A 54 2.46 -5.25 16.19
CA LEU A 54 2.81 -5.06 14.77
C LEU A 54 1.65 -5.50 13.86
N LYS A 55 1.32 -4.64 12.89
CA LYS A 55 0.25 -4.87 11.92
C LYS A 55 0.80 -4.90 10.50
N ALA A 56 0.06 -5.56 9.60
CA ALA A 56 0.31 -5.42 8.17
C ALA A 56 0.26 -3.93 7.75
N ASN A 57 1.06 -3.56 6.77
CA ASN A 57 1.31 -2.18 6.30
C ASN A 57 2.04 -1.25 7.29
N ALA A 58 2.54 -1.77 8.42
CA ALA A 58 3.39 -0.98 9.31
C ALA A 58 4.65 -0.49 8.56
N PRO A 59 5.09 0.76 8.78
CA PRO A 59 6.28 1.31 8.12
C PRO A 59 7.55 0.68 8.69
N VAL A 60 8.45 0.24 7.82
CA VAL A 60 9.82 -0.15 8.19
C VAL A 60 10.69 1.08 8.12
N LYS A 61 11.42 1.38 9.20
CA LYS A 61 12.24 2.58 9.31
C LYS A 61 13.70 2.25 9.54
N VAL A 62 14.58 3.04 8.94
CA VAL A 62 16.02 3.05 9.21
C VAL A 62 16.45 4.48 9.48
N SER A 63 17.12 4.68 10.61
CA SER A 63 17.56 6.02 11.06
C SER A 63 16.41 7.05 11.10
N GLY A 64 15.18 6.59 11.37
CA GLY A 64 13.97 7.43 11.41
C GLY A 64 13.25 7.60 10.07
N PHE A 65 13.87 7.23 8.94
CA PHE A 65 13.26 7.33 7.60
C PHE A 65 12.53 6.05 7.22
N THR A 66 11.37 6.17 6.60
CA THR A 66 10.61 5.03 6.07
C THR A 66 11.28 4.51 4.80
N VAL A 67 11.71 3.26 4.82
CA VAL A 67 12.41 2.59 3.70
C VAL A 67 11.61 1.43 3.09
N GLY A 68 10.47 1.09 3.70
CA GLY A 68 9.66 -0.04 3.29
C GLY A 68 8.43 -0.24 4.16
N ARG A 69 7.75 -1.37 3.96
CA ARG A 69 6.53 -1.74 4.69
C ARG A 69 6.47 -3.23 5.00
N VAL A 70 5.79 -3.56 6.10
CA VAL A 70 5.41 -4.93 6.43
C VAL A 70 4.28 -5.38 5.51
N VAL A 71 4.47 -6.47 4.79
CA VAL A 71 3.47 -7.04 3.88
C VAL A 71 2.59 -8.04 4.60
N ALA A 72 3.22 -8.96 5.33
CA ALA A 72 2.52 -10.07 5.98
C ALA A 72 3.23 -10.47 7.26
N ILE A 73 2.46 -11.01 8.19
CA ILE A 73 2.93 -11.55 9.46
C ILE A 73 2.32 -12.94 9.56
N GLY A 74 3.15 -13.95 9.81
CA GLY A 74 2.74 -15.33 10.00
C GLY A 74 3.48 -15.97 11.16
N LEU A 75 3.01 -17.14 11.59
CA LEU A 75 3.69 -17.98 12.56
C LEU A 75 4.40 -19.11 11.82
N ASP A 76 5.69 -19.29 12.04
CA ASP A 76 6.42 -20.45 11.52
C ASP A 76 6.12 -21.67 12.41
N PRO A 77 5.49 -22.73 11.89
CA PRO A 77 5.08 -23.88 12.69
C PRO A 77 6.26 -24.73 13.18
N LYS A 78 7.47 -24.53 12.66
CA LYS A 78 8.65 -25.30 13.07
C LYS A 78 9.27 -24.75 14.36
N ASP A 79 9.47 -23.44 14.38
CA ASP A 79 10.18 -22.75 15.46
C ASP A 79 9.21 -21.99 16.40
N TYR A 80 7.91 -21.96 16.07
CA TYR A 80 6.88 -21.16 16.75
C TYR A 80 7.25 -19.67 16.89
N GLN A 81 8.08 -19.18 15.97
CA GLN A 81 8.47 -17.77 15.88
C GLN A 81 7.60 -17.04 14.84
N ALA A 82 7.36 -15.76 15.09
CA ALA A 82 6.65 -14.92 14.14
C ALA A 82 7.57 -14.59 12.96
N LYS A 83 7.17 -15.01 11.76
CA LYS A 83 7.84 -14.67 10.50
C LYS A 83 7.17 -13.42 9.91
N VAL A 84 7.92 -12.32 9.88
CA VAL A 84 7.48 -11.05 9.32
C VAL A 84 8.08 -10.91 7.92
N THR A 85 7.21 -10.69 6.95
CA THR A 85 7.56 -10.44 5.55
C THR A 85 7.51 -8.94 5.30
N MET A 86 8.63 -8.37 4.87
CA MET A 86 8.79 -6.94 4.63
C MET A 86 9.19 -6.70 3.18
N GLN A 87 8.70 -5.62 2.59
CA GLN A 87 9.15 -5.11 1.30
C GLN A 87 9.95 -3.85 1.52
N ILE A 88 11.20 -3.86 1.04
CA ILE A 88 12.14 -2.75 1.12
C ILE A 88 12.46 -2.26 -0.29
N GLU A 89 12.59 -0.95 -0.45
CA GLU A 89 13.00 -0.33 -1.71
C GLU A 89 14.47 -0.68 -2.04
N LYS A 90 14.78 -1.12 -3.27
CA LYS A 90 16.15 -1.49 -3.72
C LYS A 90 17.28 -0.48 -3.49
N PRO A 91 17.09 0.86 -3.45
CA PRO A 91 18.18 1.75 -3.05
C PRO A 91 18.73 1.45 -1.66
N TYR A 92 17.96 0.82 -0.77
CA TYR A 92 18.38 0.44 0.57
C TYR A 92 18.67 -1.05 0.60
N GLN A 93 19.94 -1.45 0.50
CA GLN A 93 20.34 -2.85 0.56
C GLN A 93 20.80 -3.21 1.97
N PHE A 94 20.15 -4.22 2.55
CA PHE A 94 20.51 -4.78 3.86
C PHE A 94 21.23 -6.11 3.69
N THR A 95 22.34 -6.25 4.42
CA THR A 95 23.14 -7.46 4.54
C THR A 95 22.62 -8.35 5.68
N THR A 96 23.02 -9.62 5.70
CA THR A 96 22.50 -10.62 6.65
C THR A 96 22.91 -10.39 8.12
N ASP A 97 23.90 -9.53 8.36
CA ASP A 97 24.34 -9.08 9.69
C ASP A 97 23.48 -7.93 10.27
N SER A 98 22.49 -7.45 9.51
CA SER A 98 21.58 -6.40 9.98
C SER A 98 20.66 -6.91 11.09
N SER A 99 20.46 -6.07 12.11
CA SER A 99 19.51 -6.33 13.19
C SER A 99 18.24 -5.51 13.01
N ALA A 100 17.10 -6.08 13.39
CA ALA A 100 15.80 -5.42 13.34
C ALA A 100 15.13 -5.51 14.72
N GLU A 101 14.46 -4.44 15.11
CA GLU A 101 13.72 -4.35 16.37
C GLU A 101 12.32 -3.78 16.10
N ILE A 102 11.35 -4.24 16.89
CA ILE A 102 9.99 -3.73 16.88
C ILE A 102 9.85 -2.85 18.13
N LEU A 103 9.63 -1.55 17.93
CA LEU A 103 9.39 -0.54 18.97
C LEU A 103 7.91 -0.39 19.29
#